data_AF-A0A7N0UPQ2-F1
#
_entry.id   AF-A0A7N0UPQ2-F1
#
_cell.length_a   1.000
_cell.length_b   1.000
_cell.length_c   1.000
_cell.angle_alpha   90.00
_cell.angle_beta   90.00
_cell.angle_gamma   90.00
#
_symmetry.space_group_name_H-M   'P 1'
#
loop_
_entity.id
_entity.type
_entity.pdbx_description
1 polymer ?
#
loop_
_entity_poly.entity_id
_entity_poly.type
_entity_poly.pdbx_seq_one_letter_code
_entity_poly.pdbx_strand_id
1 'polypeptide(L)'
;MGFLEEANFPICSMEEAKKSMYAFSTTTYTGFQCTVSEETSEKFKGLPGVLWVLPDSYIDVKNKDYGGDKYINGEIIPGNYPVYQPNKRRESKYESRRYERRRDGPPPEKIKPRQEASQPESTSGAKH
;
A
#
# COMPACT_ATOMS: atom_id res chain seq x y z
N MET A 1 -11.36 -16.31 -9.17
CA MET A 1 -12.39 -15.83 -10.12
C MET A 1 -12.85 -14.39 -9.88
N GLY A 2 -12.64 -13.77 -8.71
CA GLY A 2 -13.22 -12.44 -8.40
C GLY A 2 -12.62 -11.20 -9.10
N PHE A 3 -11.39 -11.25 -9.65
CA PHE A 3 -10.78 -10.06 -10.27
C PHE A 3 -11.36 -9.70 -11.66
N LEU A 4 -11.94 -10.66 -12.38
CA LEU A 4 -12.52 -10.42 -13.70
C LEU A 4 -13.96 -9.85 -13.62
N GLU A 5 -14.67 -10.05 -12.51
CA GLU A 5 -16.04 -9.50 -12.33
C GLU A 5 -16.03 -8.03 -11.93
N GLU A 6 -15.07 -7.57 -11.14
CA GLU A 6 -14.98 -6.15 -10.75
C GLU A 6 -14.30 -5.27 -11.79
N ALA A 7 -13.56 -5.87 -12.72
CA ALA A 7 -13.04 -5.17 -13.89
C ALA A 7 -14.19 -4.96 -14.89
N ASN A 8 -15.04 -3.98 -14.61
CA ASN A 8 -15.99 -3.45 -15.59
C ASN A 8 -15.17 -2.76 -16.69
N PHE A 9 -14.58 -3.53 -17.61
CA PHE A 9 -13.82 -3.05 -18.77
C PHE A 9 -14.79 -2.20 -19.60
N PRO A 10 -14.69 -0.85 -19.58
CA PRO A 10 -15.66 0.03 -20.23
C PRO A 10 -15.63 -0.03 -21.78
N ILE A 11 -14.87 -0.97 -22.32
CA ILE A 11 -14.30 -0.95 -23.68
C ILE A 11 -14.26 -2.34 -24.30
N CYS A 12 -14.45 -3.42 -23.53
CA CYS A 12 -14.37 -4.78 -24.04
C CYS A 12 -15.45 -5.66 -23.42
N SER A 13 -15.99 -6.56 -24.24
CA SER A 13 -16.82 -7.65 -23.72
C SER A 13 -16.00 -8.52 -22.76
N MET A 14 -16.64 -9.17 -21.80
CA MET A 14 -15.97 -10.10 -20.87
C MET A 14 -15.15 -11.17 -21.62
N GLU A 15 -15.61 -11.59 -22.80
CA GLU A 15 -14.88 -12.56 -23.63
C GLU A 15 -13.58 -11.99 -24.21
N GLU A 16 -13.59 -10.74 -24.68
CA GLU A 16 -12.37 -10.08 -25.15
C GLU A 16 -11.41 -9.78 -24.01
N ALA A 17 -11.91 -9.37 -22.84
CA ALA A 17 -11.08 -9.15 -21.65
C ALA A 17 -10.34 -10.43 -21.24
N LYS A 18 -11.03 -11.58 -21.28
CA LYS A 18 -10.40 -12.88 -21.02
C LYS A 18 -9.37 -13.25 -22.09
N LYS A 19 -9.59 -12.92 -23.36
CA LYS A 19 -8.63 -13.21 -24.43
C LYS A 19 -7.42 -12.28 -24.44
N SER A 20 -7.59 -11.04 -23.97
CA SER A 20 -6.51 -10.04 -23.96
C SER A 20 -5.58 -10.19 -22.77
N MET A 21 -6.08 -10.67 -21.64
CA MET A 21 -5.27 -10.93 -20.44
C MET A 21 -4.39 -12.16 -20.66
N TYR A 22 -3.09 -12.04 -20.38
CA TYR A 22 -2.13 -13.15 -20.50
C TYR A 22 -1.43 -13.51 -19.19
N ALA A 23 -1.43 -12.60 -18.22
CA ALA A 23 -0.86 -12.85 -16.90
C ALA A 23 -1.48 -11.93 -15.84
N PHE A 24 -1.40 -12.32 -14.58
CA PHE A 24 -1.80 -11.47 -13.45
C PHE A 24 -1.08 -11.89 -12.17
N SER A 25 -1.16 -11.07 -11.14
CA SER A 25 -0.71 -11.45 -9.80
C SER A 25 -1.70 -10.95 -8.75
N THR A 26 -1.76 -11.70 -7.64
CA THR A 26 -2.52 -11.34 -6.44
C THR A 26 -1.65 -11.39 -5.18
N THR A 27 -0.33 -11.60 -5.34
CA THR A 27 0.63 -11.81 -4.25
C THR A 27 1.76 -10.80 -4.32
N THR A 28 2.62 -10.89 -5.34
CA THR A 28 3.78 -9.99 -5.53
C THR A 28 3.34 -8.57 -5.88
N TYR A 29 2.30 -8.46 -6.70
CA TYR A 29 1.57 -7.23 -6.96
C TYR A 29 0.10 -7.59 -7.14
N THR A 30 -0.80 -6.61 -7.02
CA THR A 30 -2.23 -6.78 -7.29
C THR A 30 -2.57 -6.08 -8.59
N GLY A 31 -2.64 -6.82 -9.68
CA GLY A 31 -2.87 -6.29 -11.02
C GLY A 31 -2.84 -7.38 -12.09
N PHE A 32 -3.07 -6.98 -13.34
CA PHE A 32 -3.10 -7.87 -14.49
C PHE A 32 -2.32 -7.27 -15.66
N GLN A 33 -1.88 -8.14 -16.56
CA GLN A 33 -1.17 -7.82 -17.78
C GLN A 33 -2.04 -8.25 -18.97
N CYS A 34 -2.26 -7.33 -19.92
CA CYS A 34 -3.10 -7.59 -21.09
C CYS A 34 -2.54 -6.90 -22.34
N THR A 35 -2.86 -7.47 -23.51
CA THR A 35 -2.53 -6.88 -24.80
C THR A 35 -3.67 -5.97 -25.27
N VAL A 36 -3.44 -4.66 -25.25
CA VAL A 36 -4.39 -3.63 -25.68
C VAL A 36 -3.69 -2.55 -26.50
N SER A 37 -4.45 -1.78 -27.29
CA SER A 37 -3.90 -0.60 -27.98
C SER A 37 -3.58 0.52 -26.99
N GLU A 38 -2.67 1.43 -27.36
CA GLU A 38 -2.29 2.58 -26.54
C GLU A 38 -3.50 3.46 -26.18
N GLU A 39 -4.38 3.75 -27.14
CA GLU A 39 -5.63 4.50 -26.91
C GLU A 39 -6.52 3.85 -25.84
N THR A 40 -6.58 2.52 -25.85
CA THR A 40 -7.34 1.74 -24.87
C THR A 40 -6.67 1.78 -23.50
N SER A 41 -5.33 1.72 -23.46
CA SER A 41 -4.53 1.80 -22.23
C SER A 41 -4.78 3.11 -21.47
N GLU A 42 -4.96 4.22 -22.17
CA GLU A 42 -5.20 5.54 -21.56
C GLU A 42 -6.53 5.61 -20.83
N LYS A 43 -7.56 4.91 -21.33
CA LYS A 43 -8.89 4.87 -20.71
C LYS A 43 -8.86 4.24 -19.32
N PHE A 44 -7.90 3.35 -19.03
CA PHE A 44 -7.76 2.74 -17.69
C PHE A 44 -7.27 3.72 -16.63
N LYS A 45 -6.50 4.77 -17.00
CA LYS A 45 -5.95 5.73 -16.03
C LYS A 45 -7.05 6.51 -15.28
N GLY A 46 -8.25 6.60 -15.86
CA GLY A 46 -9.40 7.28 -15.26
C GLY A 46 -10.32 6.37 -14.44
N LEU A 47 -10.06 5.06 -14.38
CA LEU A 47 -10.94 4.11 -13.72
C LEU A 47 -10.68 4.02 -12.22
N PRO A 48 -11.73 3.96 -11.38
CA PRO A 48 -11.58 3.74 -9.96
C PRO A 48 -10.90 2.39 -9.72
N GLY A 49 -9.90 2.36 -8.83
CA GLY A 49 -9.12 1.16 -8.50
C GLY A 49 -7.86 0.96 -9.34
N VAL A 50 -7.68 1.69 -10.45
CA VAL A 50 -6.43 1.66 -11.22
C VAL A 50 -5.43 2.64 -10.61
N LEU A 51 -4.31 2.13 -10.10
CA LEU A 51 -3.23 2.97 -9.56
C LEU A 51 -2.20 3.33 -10.64
N TRP A 52 -1.85 2.37 -11.50
CA TRP A 52 -0.79 2.52 -12.49
C TRP A 52 -1.19 1.82 -13.79
N VAL A 53 -0.87 2.46 -14.92
CA VAL A 53 -0.90 1.86 -16.25
C VAL A 53 0.50 1.98 -16.81
N LEU A 54 1.19 0.86 -16.96
CA LEU A 54 2.61 0.80 -17.33
C LEU A 54 2.78 -0.11 -18.55
N PRO A 55 3.73 0.22 -19.47
CA PRO A 55 4.13 -0.71 -20.51
C PRO A 55 4.81 -1.92 -19.87
N ASP A 56 4.42 -3.12 -20.31
CA ASP A 56 4.96 -4.36 -19.76
C ASP A 56 6.36 -4.67 -20.32
N SER A 57 7.13 -5.44 -19.56
CA SER A 57 8.49 -5.84 -19.95
C SER A 57 8.81 -7.25 -19.47
N TYR A 58 9.75 -7.90 -20.15
CA TYR A 58 10.18 -9.23 -19.75
C TYR A 58 10.92 -9.19 -18.41
N ILE A 59 10.44 -9.97 -17.44
CA ILE A 59 11.19 -10.27 -16.23
C ILE A 59 12.34 -11.25 -16.53
N ASP A 60 12.14 -12.14 -17.52
CA ASP A 60 13.18 -13.01 -18.06
C ASP A 60 13.22 -12.90 -19.59
N VAL A 61 14.18 -12.11 -20.08
CA VAL A 61 14.39 -11.86 -21.51
C VAL A 61 14.74 -13.14 -22.28
N LYS A 62 15.43 -14.10 -21.66
CA LYS A 62 15.87 -15.32 -22.36
C LYS A 62 14.68 -16.24 -22.67
N ASN A 63 13.80 -16.39 -21.69
CA ASN A 63 12.60 -17.23 -21.81
C ASN A 63 11.38 -16.44 -22.32
N LYS A 64 11.53 -15.14 -22.58
CA LYS A 64 10.44 -14.21 -22.95
C LYS A 64 9.28 -14.30 -21.97
N ASP A 65 9.61 -14.37 -20.68
CA ASP A 65 8.61 -14.45 -19.62
C ASP A 65 8.30 -13.04 -19.09
N TYR A 66 7.02 -12.70 -19.03
CA TYR A 66 6.51 -11.45 -18.47
C TYR A 66 6.27 -11.54 -16.96
N GLY A 67 6.39 -12.74 -16.39
CA GLY A 67 6.14 -12.98 -14.97
C GLY A 67 4.67 -13.14 -14.64
N GLY A 68 4.39 -13.17 -13.34
CA GLY A 68 3.04 -13.41 -12.83
C GLY A 68 2.53 -14.83 -13.10
N ASP A 69 1.27 -15.05 -12.76
CA ASP A 69 0.54 -16.27 -13.06
C ASP A 69 -0.05 -16.15 -14.47
N LYS A 70 0.26 -17.11 -15.34
CA LYS A 70 -0.19 -17.07 -16.74
C LYS A 70 -1.67 -17.38 -16.81
N TYR A 71 -2.37 -16.66 -17.67
CA TYR A 71 -3.78 -16.84 -17.93
C TYR A 71 -3.98 -17.22 -19.40
N ILE A 72 -4.55 -18.40 -19.63
CA ILE A 72 -4.80 -18.92 -20.99
C ILE A 72 -6.27 -19.32 -21.07
N ASN A 73 -7.11 -18.45 -21.62
CA ASN A 73 -8.53 -18.73 -21.89
C ASN A 73 -9.33 -19.27 -20.68
N GLY A 74 -8.99 -18.88 -19.46
CA GLY A 74 -9.64 -19.35 -18.23
C GLY A 74 -8.84 -20.34 -17.42
N GLU A 75 -7.79 -20.92 -17.99
CA GLU A 75 -6.83 -21.75 -17.26
C GLU A 75 -5.73 -20.86 -16.65
N ILE A 76 -5.40 -21.11 -15.39
CA ILE A 76 -4.38 -20.38 -14.65
C ILE A 76 -3.18 -21.31 -14.45
N ILE A 77 -2.02 -20.91 -14.94
CA ILE A 77 -0.75 -21.61 -14.75
C ILE A 77 0.09 -20.77 -13.77
N PRO A 78 0.34 -21.26 -12.54
CA PRO A 78 1.11 -20.53 -11.55
C PRO A 78 2.51 -20.17 -12.07
N GLY A 79 2.91 -18.92 -11.88
CA GLY A 79 4.24 -18.44 -12.22
C GLY A 79 5.30 -19.03 -11.28
N ASN A 80 6.49 -19.30 -11.82
CA ASN A 80 7.60 -19.86 -11.05
C ASN A 80 8.49 -18.76 -10.43
N TYR A 81 7.86 -17.72 -9.86
CA TYR A 81 8.56 -16.61 -9.24
C TYR A 81 8.39 -16.66 -7.72
N PRO A 82 9.48 -16.55 -6.94
CA PRO A 82 9.38 -16.55 -5.49
C PRO A 82 8.56 -15.33 -5.04
N VAL A 83 7.50 -15.59 -4.27
CA VAL A 83 6.75 -14.51 -3.62
C VAL A 83 7.71 -13.80 -2.67
N TYR A 84 7.88 -12.49 -2.85
CA TYR A 84 8.70 -11.68 -1.97
C TYR A 84 8.17 -11.82 -0.54
N GLN A 85 8.93 -12.51 0.31
CA GLN A 85 8.65 -12.55 1.73
C GLN A 85 9.43 -11.41 2.38
N PRO A 86 8.77 -10.37 2.93
CA PRO A 86 9.48 -9.37 3.69
C PRO A 86 10.21 -10.08 4.82
N ASN A 87 11.54 -10.00 4.82
CA ASN A 87 12.37 -10.58 5.87
C ASN A 87 11.78 -10.15 7.21
N LYS A 88 11.40 -11.12 8.06
CA LYS A 88 10.98 -10.86 9.43
C LYS A 88 12.08 -10.00 10.04
N ARG A 89 11.77 -8.71 10.19
CA ARG A 89 12.67 -7.69 10.71
C ARG A 89 13.23 -8.27 11.99
N ARG A 90 14.50 -8.71 11.99
CA ARG A 90 15.18 -9.11 13.22
C ARG A 90 15.08 -7.88 14.09
N GLU A 91 14.18 -7.93 15.07
CA GLU A 91 13.96 -6.86 16.02
C GLU A 91 15.34 -6.46 16.52
N SER A 92 15.77 -5.27 16.12
CA SER A 92 17.18 -4.94 16.24
C SER A 92 17.52 -5.04 17.72
N LYS A 93 18.58 -5.79 18.06
CA LYS A 93 19.20 -5.90 19.39
C LYS A 93 19.67 -4.53 19.97
N TYR A 94 19.23 -3.45 19.36
CA TYR A 94 19.49 -2.05 19.62
C TYR A 94 18.32 -1.40 20.39
N GLU A 95 17.06 -1.78 20.12
CA GLU A 95 15.89 -1.32 20.90
C GLU A 95 15.95 -1.83 22.35
N SER A 96 16.36 -3.09 22.57
CA SER A 96 16.50 -3.65 23.93
C SER A 96 17.51 -2.89 24.80
N ARG A 97 18.63 -2.45 24.21
CA ARG A 97 19.65 -1.64 24.90
C ARG A 97 19.22 -0.21 25.22
N ARG A 98 18.17 0.29 24.56
CA ARG A 98 17.60 1.62 24.83
C ARG A 98 16.73 1.61 26.09
N TYR A 99 16.06 0.48 26.36
CA TYR A 99 15.23 0.30 27.55
C TYR A 99 16.04 -0.01 28.81
N GLU A 100 17.11 -0.81 28.72
CA GLU A 100 17.99 -1.09 29.87
C GLU A 100 18.65 0.19 30.42
N ARG A 101 19.19 1.06 29.55
CA ARG A 101 19.80 2.32 29.97
C ARG A 101 18.86 3.31 30.67
N ARG A 102 17.53 3.10 30.60
CA ARG A 102 16.55 3.95 31.29
C ARG A 102 16.21 3.49 32.70
N ARG A 103 16.65 2.30 33.15
CA ARG A 103 16.40 1.83 34.51
C ARG A 103 17.47 2.24 35.52
N ASP A 104 18.70 2.48 35.08
CA ASP A 104 19.84 2.73 35.99
C ASP A 104 20.07 4.22 36.33
N GLY A 105 19.16 5.12 35.93
CA GLY A 105 19.23 6.54 36.27
C GLY A 105 18.41 6.87 37.54
N PRO A 106 18.91 7.72 38.46
CA PRO A 106 18.18 8.07 39.67
C PRO A 106 16.83 8.75 39.32
N PRO A 107 15.77 8.55 40.12
CA PRO A 107 14.44 9.08 39.81
C PRO A 107 14.46 10.62 39.71
N PRO A 108 13.72 11.23 38.77
CA PRO A 108 13.58 12.69 38.74
C PRO A 108 12.80 13.17 39.98
N GLU A 109 13.36 14.17 40.68
CA GLU A 109 12.70 14.82 41.81
C GLU A 109 11.36 15.46 41.37
N LYS A 110 10.32 15.20 42.16
CA LYS A 110 8.96 15.70 41.94
C LYS A 110 8.94 17.22 42.02
N ILE A 111 8.77 17.89 40.89
CA ILE A 111 8.46 19.33 40.83
C ILE A 111 7.10 19.55 41.49
N LYS A 112 7.09 20.28 42.62
CA LYS A 112 5.85 20.70 43.32
C LYS A 112 5.07 21.71 42.46
N PRO A 113 3.73 21.60 42.35
CA PRO A 113 2.93 22.58 41.62
C PRO A 113 2.79 23.88 42.44
N ARG A 114 3.06 25.02 41.79
CA ARG A 114 2.87 26.37 42.32
C ARG A 114 1.37 26.71 42.30
N GLN A 115 0.82 27.03 43.47
CA GLN A 115 -0.59 27.41 43.65
C GLN A 115 -0.89 28.74 42.94
N GLU A 116 -2.01 28.73 42.21
CA GLU A 116 -2.64 29.83 41.50
C GLU A 116 -3.38 30.73 42.50
N ALA A 117 -3.07 32.03 42.52
CA ALA A 117 -3.71 33.01 43.38
C ALA A 117 -4.70 33.86 42.57
N SER A 118 -5.97 33.54 42.78
CA SER A 118 -7.19 34.34 42.71
C SER A 118 -7.08 35.84 42.34
N GLN A 119 -7.82 36.24 41.30
CA GLN A 119 -8.26 37.63 41.11
C GLN A 119 -9.52 37.93 41.94
N PRO A 120 -9.67 39.13 42.51
CA PRO A 120 -10.97 39.63 42.96
C PRO A 120 -11.58 40.62 41.96
N GLU A 121 -12.85 40.40 41.63
CA GLU A 121 -13.74 41.40 41.03
C GLU A 121 -14.07 42.52 42.04
N SER A 122 -14.13 43.78 41.62
CA SER A 122 -15.03 44.80 42.24
C SER A 122 -15.25 46.03 41.34
N THR A 123 -16.45 46.11 40.77
CA THR A 123 -17.40 47.23 40.72
C THR A 123 -16.93 48.70 40.57
N SER A 124 -17.29 49.29 39.41
CA SER A 124 -17.99 50.57 39.18
C SER A 124 -18.13 51.60 40.32
N GLY A 125 -17.78 52.88 40.06
CA GLY A 125 -18.42 54.03 40.72
C GLY A 125 -17.65 55.35 40.69
N ALA A 126 -18.33 56.44 40.33
CA ALA A 126 -17.83 57.77 40.02
C ALA A 126 -17.38 58.62 41.23
N LYS A 127 -16.60 59.67 40.93
CA LYS A 127 -16.24 60.78 41.84
C LYS A 127 -17.43 61.72 42.08
N HIS A 128 -17.64 62.11 43.34
CA HIS A 128 -17.77 63.49 43.81
C HIS A 128 -17.27 63.56 45.25
#